data_AF-A0A9K3L1M3-F1
#
_entry.id   AF-A0A9K3L1M3-F1
#
_cell.length_a   1.000
_cell.length_b   1.000
_cell.length_c   1.000
_cell.angle_alpha   90.00
_cell.angle_beta   90.00
_cell.angle_gamma   90.00
#
_symmetry.space_group_name_H-M   'P 1'
#
loop_
_entity.id
_entity.type
_entity.pdbx_description
1 polymer ?
#
loop_
_entity_poly.entity_id
_entity_poly.type
_entity_poly.pdbx_seq_one_letter_code
_entity_poly.pdbx_strand_id
1 'polypeptide(L)'
;MAALLRAPTKFILLNPCSEFAMQEPCPQELSIAERGSEWVEDDIEDFTENFSKVQPHGGTPLVDHLERIFQSLQHIESKIVLVVATDGKPTDSFGYTSPQVDRDFENALRRVQSKAFVVIRLCTNDDNVLKYYQQLDEKEEFNLEVLDDYTDEAREVHSYNPWLSYSLSLHRCREMGMSCHGMFRFLDWLDERSLSREEIVHALTVLGVAPEGSSENGEKSALFHEDEEWRSFCTLVDQQQRSSHEELQEKGVHFQGFYPWNPIHKRTTFLIDVLSLKRHGTRRALLFLASGSWAMLLVAIVAMLVKLLWGKC
;
A
#
# COMPACT_ATOMS: atom_id res chain seq x y z
N MET A 1 -13.16 -0.09 -6.98
CA MET A 1 -11.86 -0.05 -7.70
C MET A 1 -11.76 -1.16 -8.74
N ALA A 2 -11.98 -2.44 -8.38
CA ALA A 2 -12.03 -3.57 -9.33
C ALA A 2 -12.86 -3.26 -10.60
N ALA A 3 -14.11 -2.79 -10.43
CA ALA A 3 -14.97 -2.36 -11.53
C ALA A 3 -14.40 -1.20 -12.36
N LEU A 4 -13.87 -0.18 -11.70
CA LEU A 4 -13.26 0.99 -12.36
C LEU A 4 -12.11 0.57 -13.28
N LEU A 5 -11.26 -0.34 -12.80
CA LEU A 5 -10.14 -0.89 -13.56
C LEU A 5 -10.56 -1.99 -14.54
N ARG A 6 -11.81 -2.46 -14.47
CA ARG A 6 -12.30 -3.65 -15.17
C ARG A 6 -11.38 -4.85 -14.95
N ALA A 7 -10.83 -4.95 -13.74
CA ALA A 7 -9.90 -6.00 -13.35
C ALA A 7 -10.68 -7.18 -12.75
N PRO A 8 -10.61 -8.39 -13.34
CA PRO A 8 -11.24 -9.58 -12.79
C PRO A 8 -10.81 -9.78 -11.34
N THR A 9 -11.76 -9.69 -10.42
CA THR A 9 -11.51 -9.73 -8.97
C THR A 9 -12.51 -10.65 -8.31
N LYS A 10 -12.00 -11.63 -7.58
CA LYS A 10 -12.80 -12.53 -6.75
C LYS A 10 -12.64 -12.18 -5.28
N PHE A 11 -13.76 -12.10 -4.58
CA PHE A 11 -13.86 -11.85 -3.15
C PHE A 11 -14.29 -13.15 -2.47
N ILE A 12 -13.50 -13.60 -1.50
CA ILE A 12 -13.76 -14.83 -0.76
C ILE A 12 -13.98 -14.47 0.69
N LEU A 13 -15.20 -14.70 1.18
CA LEU A 13 -15.52 -14.59 2.59
C LEU A 13 -15.00 -15.83 3.30
N LEU A 14 -14.06 -15.63 4.21
CA LEU A 14 -13.39 -16.74 4.90
C LEU A 14 -14.34 -17.39 5.91
N ASN A 15 -15.09 -16.57 6.64
CA ASN A 15 -15.99 -17.05 7.68
C ASN A 15 -17.38 -17.33 7.10
N PRO A 16 -18.02 -18.46 7.47
CA PRO A 16 -19.39 -18.74 7.05
C PRO A 16 -20.33 -17.66 7.60
N CYS A 17 -21.37 -17.31 6.86
CA CYS A 17 -22.48 -16.52 7.41
C CYS A 17 -23.31 -17.39 8.37
N SER A 18 -23.98 -16.76 9.34
CA SER A 18 -24.71 -17.51 10.38
C SER A 18 -25.84 -18.36 9.81
N GLU A 19 -25.89 -19.65 10.17
CA GLU A 19 -26.94 -20.59 9.78
C GLU A 19 -28.35 -20.19 10.24
N PHE A 20 -28.47 -19.21 11.15
CA PHE A 20 -29.75 -18.74 11.66
C PHE A 20 -30.58 -17.94 10.65
N ALA A 21 -30.02 -17.56 9.49
CA ALA A 21 -30.77 -16.98 8.38
C ALA A 21 -31.44 -18.10 7.55
N MET A 22 -32.60 -18.58 8.02
CA MET A 22 -33.31 -19.76 7.52
C MET A 22 -33.82 -19.72 6.06
N GLN A 23 -33.40 -18.80 5.18
CA GLN A 23 -34.00 -18.72 3.85
C GLN A 23 -33.06 -18.90 2.66
N GLU A 24 -31.81 -18.44 2.66
CA GLU A 24 -30.86 -18.76 1.57
C GLU A 24 -29.40 -18.73 2.08
N PRO A 25 -28.53 -19.67 1.64
CA PRO A 25 -27.11 -19.63 2.00
C PRO A 25 -26.46 -18.39 1.39
N CYS A 26 -25.86 -17.54 2.23
CA CYS A 26 -25.11 -16.38 1.76
C CYS A 26 -23.94 -16.85 0.87
N PRO A 27 -23.73 -16.24 -0.31
CA PRO A 27 -22.59 -16.59 -1.16
C PRO A 27 -21.27 -16.35 -0.42
N GLN A 28 -20.39 -17.35 -0.41
CA GLN A 28 -19.02 -17.23 0.13
C GLN A 28 -18.04 -16.65 -0.88
N GLU A 29 -18.36 -16.75 -2.18
CA GLU A 29 -17.58 -16.17 -3.26
C GLU A 29 -18.44 -15.16 -4.01
N LEU A 30 -17.87 -13.99 -4.24
CA LEU A 30 -18.44 -12.93 -5.07
C LEU A 30 -17.39 -12.47 -6.06
N SER A 31 -17.80 -11.91 -7.20
CA SER A 31 -16.88 -11.56 -8.28
C SER A 31 -17.26 -10.26 -8.95
N ILE A 32 -16.25 -9.50 -9.37
CA ILE A 32 -16.41 -8.32 -10.23
C ILE A 32 -15.52 -8.48 -11.45
N ALA A 33 -16.08 -8.25 -12.64
CA ALA A 33 -15.42 -8.30 -13.93
C ALA A 33 -14.86 -9.69 -14.34
N GLU A 34 -15.16 -10.77 -13.62
CA GLU A 34 -14.74 -12.13 -14.00
C GLU A 34 -15.45 -12.63 -15.27
N ARG A 35 -16.67 -12.15 -15.52
CA ARG A 35 -17.48 -12.56 -16.69
C ARG A 35 -17.18 -11.76 -17.97
N GLY A 36 -16.43 -10.67 -17.86
CA GLY A 36 -16.19 -9.73 -18.96
C GLY A 36 -16.59 -8.29 -18.60
N SER A 37 -16.07 -7.33 -19.36
CA SER A 37 -16.24 -5.90 -19.09
C SER A 37 -17.69 -5.39 -19.26
N GLU A 38 -18.50 -6.13 -20.02
CA GLU A 38 -19.90 -5.83 -20.31
C GLU A 38 -20.84 -6.18 -19.15
N TRP A 39 -20.39 -7.00 -18.20
CA TRP A 39 -21.17 -7.44 -17.03
C TRP A 39 -20.81 -6.67 -15.75
N VAL A 40 -19.92 -5.68 -15.83
CA VAL A 40 -19.37 -5.01 -14.64
C VAL A 40 -20.45 -4.31 -13.81
N GLU A 41 -21.44 -3.68 -14.44
CA GLU A 41 -22.53 -3.02 -13.72
C GLU A 41 -23.42 -4.05 -13.00
N ASP A 42 -23.80 -5.13 -13.69
CA ASP A 42 -24.56 -6.24 -13.10
C ASP A 42 -23.78 -6.90 -11.94
N ASP A 43 -22.46 -7.09 -12.10
CA ASP A 43 -21.58 -7.62 -11.06
C ASP A 43 -21.55 -6.68 -9.83
N ILE A 44 -21.55 -5.35 -10.01
CA ILE A 44 -21.60 -4.39 -8.89
C ILE A 44 -22.93 -4.45 -8.16
N GLU A 45 -24.04 -4.52 -8.90
CA GLU A 45 -25.38 -4.61 -8.31
C GLU A 45 -25.52 -5.89 -7.49
N ASP A 46 -25.16 -7.04 -8.07
CA ASP A 46 -25.19 -8.34 -7.39
C ASP A 46 -24.24 -8.37 -6.18
N PHE A 47 -23.02 -7.85 -6.34
CA PHE A 47 -22.06 -7.73 -5.24
C PHE A 47 -22.63 -6.89 -4.10
N THR A 48 -23.18 -5.71 -4.40
CA THR A 48 -23.71 -4.79 -3.39
C THR A 48 -24.90 -5.39 -2.66
N GLU A 49 -25.81 -6.03 -3.39
CA GLU A 49 -26.98 -6.69 -2.81
C GLU A 49 -26.57 -7.81 -1.86
N ASN A 50 -25.71 -8.73 -2.31
CA ASN A 50 -25.32 -9.89 -1.52
C ASN A 50 -24.40 -9.51 -0.35
N PHE A 51 -23.41 -8.64 -0.59
CA PHE A 51 -22.44 -8.26 0.43
C PHE A 51 -23.08 -7.53 1.61
N SER A 52 -24.15 -6.76 1.36
CA SER A 52 -24.91 -6.07 2.43
C SER A 52 -25.58 -7.02 3.43
N LYS A 53 -25.77 -8.29 3.06
CA LYS A 53 -26.42 -9.34 3.87
C LYS A 53 -25.40 -10.17 4.66
N VAL A 54 -24.11 -9.99 4.41
CA VAL A 54 -23.02 -10.78 5.02
C VAL A 54 -22.87 -10.45 6.50
N GLN A 55 -22.90 -11.46 7.35
CA GLN A 55 -22.62 -11.36 8.79
C GLN A 55 -21.59 -12.44 9.16
N PRO A 56 -20.28 -12.10 9.08
CA PRO A 56 -19.24 -13.07 9.38
C PRO A 56 -19.22 -13.37 10.89
N HIS A 57 -19.00 -14.62 11.26
CA HIS A 57 -18.87 -15.07 12.65
C HIS A 57 -17.85 -16.20 12.77
N GLY A 58 -17.41 -16.49 13.99
CA GLY A 58 -16.43 -17.54 14.27
C GLY A 58 -14.98 -17.04 14.30
N GLY A 59 -14.04 -17.98 14.38
CA GLY A 59 -12.60 -17.70 14.31
C GLY A 59 -12.13 -17.40 12.89
N THR A 60 -10.84 -17.13 12.72
CA THR A 60 -10.23 -16.79 11.44
C THR A 60 -9.13 -17.80 11.10
N PRO A 61 -9.49 -19.03 10.64
CA PRO A 61 -8.53 -20.08 10.34
C PRO A 61 -7.77 -19.81 9.03
N LEU A 62 -6.99 -18.72 8.98
CA LEU A 62 -6.31 -18.22 7.79
C LEU A 62 -5.43 -19.30 7.12
N VAL A 63 -4.84 -20.21 7.90
CA VAL A 63 -4.01 -21.30 7.38
C VAL A 63 -4.79 -22.17 6.39
N ASP A 64 -5.96 -22.66 6.79
CA ASP A 64 -6.78 -23.54 5.96
C ASP A 64 -7.28 -22.83 4.69
N HIS A 65 -7.57 -21.53 4.80
CA HIS A 65 -7.98 -20.71 3.68
C HIS A 65 -6.85 -20.46 2.69
N LEU A 66 -5.66 -20.12 3.17
CA LEU A 66 -4.48 -19.92 2.32
C LEU A 66 -4.10 -21.20 1.59
N GLU A 67 -4.14 -22.35 2.25
CA GLU A 67 -3.87 -23.65 1.59
C GLU A 67 -4.92 -23.95 0.52
N ARG A 68 -6.21 -23.72 0.79
CA ARG A 68 -7.27 -23.91 -0.22
C ARG A 68 -7.08 -22.97 -1.42
N ILE A 69 -6.77 -21.71 -1.17
CA ILE A 69 -6.48 -20.72 -2.21
C ILE A 69 -5.25 -21.18 -3.01
N PHE A 70 -4.16 -21.56 -2.35
CA PHE A 70 -2.97 -22.06 -3.03
C PHE A 70 -3.26 -23.21 -4.00
N GLN A 71 -4.14 -24.14 -3.61
CA GLN A 71 -4.58 -25.22 -4.50
C GLN A 71 -5.36 -24.71 -5.71
N SER A 72 -6.25 -23.72 -5.55
CA SER A 72 -6.99 -23.13 -6.67
C SER A 72 -6.10 -22.32 -7.62
N LEU A 73 -5.01 -21.74 -7.11
CA LEU A 73 -4.05 -20.98 -7.92
C LEU A 73 -3.10 -21.87 -8.75
N GLN A 74 -3.05 -23.20 -8.54
CA GLN A 74 -2.08 -24.07 -9.22
C GLN A 74 -2.17 -24.03 -10.75
N HIS A 75 -3.38 -23.83 -11.28
CA HIS A 75 -3.65 -23.84 -12.72
C HIS A 75 -3.72 -22.44 -13.34
N ILE A 76 -3.50 -21.39 -12.56
CA ILE A 76 -3.52 -20.02 -13.03
C ILE A 76 -2.10 -19.61 -13.42
N GLU A 77 -1.89 -19.32 -14.70
CA GLU A 77 -0.58 -18.91 -15.23
C GLU A 77 -0.36 -17.39 -15.17
N SER A 78 -1.41 -16.63 -14.86
CA SER A 78 -1.37 -15.16 -14.77
C SER A 78 -0.78 -14.69 -13.45
N LYS A 79 -0.27 -13.45 -13.44
CA LYS A 79 0.13 -12.79 -12.17
C LYS A 79 -1.11 -12.57 -11.31
N ILE A 80 -1.05 -13.01 -10.06
CA ILE A 80 -2.14 -12.90 -9.09
C ILE A 80 -1.70 -11.98 -7.98
N VAL A 81 -2.62 -11.12 -7.53
CA VAL A 81 -2.51 -10.42 -6.25
C VAL A 81 -3.53 -11.04 -5.31
N LEU A 82 -3.07 -11.51 -4.15
CA LEU A 82 -3.92 -11.94 -3.06
C LEU A 82 -3.97 -10.85 -2.00
N VAL A 83 -5.14 -10.25 -1.81
CA VAL A 83 -5.36 -9.26 -0.74
C VAL A 83 -6.04 -9.94 0.44
N VAL A 84 -5.35 -9.98 1.58
CA VAL A 84 -5.88 -10.48 2.85
C VAL A 84 -6.32 -9.29 3.69
N ALA A 85 -7.62 -9.01 3.74
CA ALA A 85 -8.18 -8.02 4.65
C ALA A 85 -8.50 -8.68 6.00
N THR A 86 -7.87 -8.23 7.09
CA THR A 86 -8.00 -8.84 8.42
C THR A 86 -7.97 -7.80 9.53
N ASP A 87 -8.71 -8.04 10.61
CA ASP A 87 -8.72 -7.22 11.83
C ASP A 87 -8.04 -7.93 13.02
N GLY A 88 -7.51 -9.14 12.79
CA GLY A 88 -6.94 -9.99 13.83
C GLY A 88 -5.79 -10.86 13.37
N LYS A 89 -5.21 -11.58 14.32
CA LYS A 89 -4.15 -12.58 14.10
C LYS A 89 -4.74 -13.89 13.56
N PRO A 90 -3.95 -14.71 12.87
CA PRO A 90 -4.37 -16.06 12.49
C PRO A 90 -4.77 -16.86 13.74
N THR A 91 -5.90 -17.56 13.68
CA THR A 91 -6.34 -18.48 14.73
C THR A 91 -6.41 -19.91 14.21
N ASP A 92 -6.51 -20.87 15.12
CA ASP A 92 -6.96 -22.21 14.75
C ASP A 92 -8.48 -22.24 14.44
N SER A 93 -9.01 -23.43 14.14
CA SER A 93 -10.43 -23.65 13.86
C SER A 93 -11.35 -23.41 15.06
N PHE A 94 -10.79 -23.28 16.27
CA PHE A 94 -11.51 -22.96 17.50
C PHE A 94 -11.37 -21.49 17.91
N GLY A 95 -10.64 -20.69 17.15
CA GLY A 95 -10.43 -19.26 17.43
C GLY A 95 -9.28 -18.96 18.38
N TYR A 96 -8.41 -19.92 18.69
CA TYR A 96 -7.25 -19.70 19.56
C TYR A 96 -6.00 -19.31 18.76
N THR A 97 -5.22 -18.39 19.33
CA THR A 97 -3.89 -18.02 18.84
C THR A 97 -2.82 -18.83 19.56
N SER A 98 -1.76 -19.24 18.85
CA SER A 98 -0.60 -19.90 19.47
C SER A 98 0.64 -19.74 18.58
N PRO A 99 1.86 -19.88 19.13
CA PRO A 99 3.07 -19.85 18.32
C PRO A 99 3.13 -20.92 17.23
N GLN A 100 2.38 -22.02 17.38
CA GLN A 100 2.26 -23.04 16.33
C GLN A 100 1.39 -22.54 15.18
N VAL A 101 0.26 -21.90 15.47
CA VAL A 101 -0.63 -21.28 14.47
C VAL A 101 0.12 -20.20 13.69
N ASP A 102 0.92 -19.36 14.36
CA ASP A 102 1.74 -18.34 13.69
C ASP A 102 2.73 -18.98 12.71
N ARG A 103 3.44 -20.05 13.12
CA ARG A 103 4.35 -20.80 12.24
C ARG A 103 3.64 -21.43 11.04
N ASP A 104 2.47 -22.01 11.27
CA ASP A 104 1.69 -22.66 10.22
C ASP A 104 1.16 -21.62 9.21
N PHE A 105 0.76 -20.44 9.69
CA PHE A 105 0.40 -19.30 8.86
C PHE A 105 1.58 -18.78 8.04
N GLU A 106 2.74 -18.59 8.64
CA GLU A 106 3.96 -18.20 7.91
C GLU A 106 4.32 -19.21 6.82
N ASN A 107 4.19 -20.52 7.09
CA ASN A 107 4.44 -21.57 6.10
C ASN A 107 3.42 -21.54 4.95
N ALA A 108 2.14 -21.31 5.25
CA ALA A 108 1.10 -21.18 4.24
C ALA A 108 1.32 -19.92 3.36
N LEU A 109 1.71 -18.79 3.98
CA LEU A 109 2.08 -17.58 3.25
C LEU A 109 3.25 -17.80 2.29
N ARG A 110 4.34 -18.45 2.73
CA ARG A 110 5.49 -18.77 1.85
C ARG A 110 5.05 -19.58 0.63
N ARG A 111 4.12 -20.53 0.80
CA ARG A 111 3.58 -21.33 -0.31
C ARG A 111 2.79 -20.48 -1.27
N VAL A 112 1.84 -19.69 -0.78
CA VAL A 112 1.00 -18.81 -1.61
C VAL A 112 1.84 -17.78 -2.37
N GLN A 113 2.87 -17.22 -1.74
CA GLN A 113 3.75 -16.23 -2.36
C GLN A 113 4.50 -16.74 -3.59
N SER A 114 4.70 -18.06 -3.72
CA SER A 114 5.26 -18.64 -4.94
C SER A 114 4.34 -18.50 -6.16
N LYS A 115 3.08 -18.13 -5.96
CA LYS A 115 2.03 -17.99 -6.99
C LYS A 115 1.39 -16.60 -7.05
N ALA A 116 1.38 -15.86 -5.95
CA ALA A 116 0.72 -14.57 -5.85
C ALA A 116 1.57 -13.54 -5.09
N PHE A 117 1.45 -12.27 -5.46
CA PHE A 117 1.88 -11.17 -4.59
C PHE A 117 0.86 -10.99 -3.48
N VAL A 118 1.29 -10.93 -2.22
CA VAL A 118 0.37 -10.88 -1.08
C VAL A 118 0.33 -9.47 -0.50
N VAL A 119 -0.87 -8.90 -0.39
CA VAL A 119 -1.10 -7.65 0.33
C VAL A 119 -1.89 -7.97 1.59
N ILE A 120 -1.41 -7.59 2.76
CA ILE A 120 -2.12 -7.71 4.02
C ILE A 120 -2.68 -6.34 4.38
N ARG A 121 -4.00 -6.19 4.27
CA ARG A 121 -4.71 -4.97 4.61
C ARG A 121 -5.26 -5.08 6.02
N LEU A 122 -4.74 -4.28 6.94
CA LEU A 122 -5.16 -4.27 8.33
C LEU A 122 -6.42 -3.41 8.48
N CYS A 123 -7.44 -4.00 9.10
CA CYS A 123 -8.74 -3.39 9.34
C CYS A 123 -8.98 -3.16 10.84
N THR A 124 -7.90 -2.91 11.60
CA THR A 124 -7.91 -2.83 13.07
C THR A 124 -6.95 -1.77 13.56
N ASN A 125 -7.23 -1.23 14.74
CA ASN A 125 -6.33 -0.33 15.47
C ASN A 125 -5.68 -1.05 16.67
N ASP A 126 -5.69 -2.39 16.70
CA ASP A 126 -5.04 -3.15 17.77
C ASP A 126 -3.52 -3.22 17.52
N ASP A 127 -2.76 -2.46 18.31
CA ASP A 127 -1.29 -2.40 18.29
C ASP A 127 -0.62 -3.80 18.28
N ASN A 128 -1.23 -4.81 18.92
CA ASN A 128 -0.66 -6.15 18.95
C ASN A 128 -0.78 -6.87 17.61
N VAL A 129 -1.82 -6.57 16.84
CA VAL A 129 -2.03 -7.09 15.48
C VAL A 129 -1.12 -6.34 14.52
N LEU A 130 -1.07 -5.01 14.60
CA LEU A 130 -0.17 -4.16 13.80
C LEU A 130 1.28 -4.62 13.95
N LYS A 131 1.76 -4.71 15.20
CA LYS A 131 3.12 -5.16 15.51
C LYS A 131 3.42 -6.56 15.00
N TYR A 132 2.44 -7.46 15.01
CA TYR A 132 2.63 -8.82 14.51
C TYR A 132 2.88 -8.83 13.00
N TYR A 133 2.09 -8.08 12.23
CA TYR A 133 2.25 -8.01 10.78
C TYR A 133 3.48 -7.17 10.37
N GLN A 134 3.82 -6.12 11.10
CA GLN A 134 5.09 -5.40 10.91
C GLN A 134 6.30 -6.33 11.08
N GLN A 135 6.32 -7.16 12.12
CA GLN A 135 7.39 -8.16 12.31
C GLN A 135 7.43 -9.24 11.22
N LEU A 136 6.31 -9.47 10.54
CA LEU A 136 6.23 -10.39 9.43
C LEU A 136 6.80 -9.77 8.15
N ASP A 137 6.54 -8.48 7.93
CA ASP A 137 7.05 -7.68 6.82
C ASP A 137 8.58 -7.46 6.89
N GLU A 138 9.11 -7.22 8.09
CA GLU A 138 10.55 -7.08 8.35
C GLU A 138 11.37 -8.35 8.00
N LYS A 139 10.72 -9.50 7.79
CA LYS A 139 11.39 -10.73 7.39
C LYS A 139 11.62 -10.74 5.89
N GLU A 140 12.88 -10.54 5.49
CA GLU A 140 13.35 -10.52 4.08
C GLU A 140 12.93 -11.74 3.22
N GLU A 141 12.47 -12.83 3.83
CA GLU A 141 11.97 -14.01 3.12
C GLU A 141 10.62 -13.81 2.42
N PHE A 142 9.85 -12.78 2.79
CA PHE A 142 8.50 -12.57 2.28
C PHE A 142 8.46 -11.49 1.20
N ASN A 143 7.77 -11.77 0.11
CA ASN A 143 7.35 -10.76 -0.88
C ASN A 143 5.88 -10.42 -0.62
N LEU A 144 5.64 -9.73 0.49
CA LEU A 144 4.33 -9.21 0.87
C LEU A 144 4.42 -7.70 1.11
N GLU A 145 3.26 -7.05 1.13
CA GLU A 145 3.10 -5.65 1.52
C GLU A 145 2.07 -5.60 2.65
N VAL A 146 2.41 -4.99 3.78
CA VAL A 146 1.47 -4.75 4.89
C VAL A 146 1.00 -3.31 4.82
N LEU A 147 -0.30 -3.09 4.84
CA LEU A 147 -0.91 -1.76 4.81
C LEU A 147 -1.83 -1.58 6.01
N ASP A 148 -1.64 -0.47 6.72
CA ASP A 148 -2.52 -0.04 7.81
C ASP A 148 -3.51 1.04 7.32
N ASP A 149 -4.11 1.79 8.24
CA ASP A 149 -5.05 2.85 7.93
C ASP A 149 -4.42 3.94 7.05
N TYR A 150 -5.22 4.41 6.08
CA TYR A 150 -4.84 5.44 5.13
C TYR A 150 -4.17 6.68 5.75
N THR A 151 -4.60 7.09 6.95
CA THR A 151 -4.11 8.31 7.59
C THR A 151 -2.72 8.10 8.17
N ASP A 152 -2.47 6.97 8.82
CA ASP A 152 -1.16 6.63 9.39
C ASP A 152 -0.15 6.40 8.27
N GLU A 153 -0.51 5.64 7.24
CA GLU A 153 0.25 5.48 5.98
C GLU A 153 0.63 6.83 5.36
N ALA A 154 -0.33 7.75 5.25
CA ALA A 154 -0.06 9.07 4.70
C ALA A 154 0.96 9.88 5.53
N ARG A 155 0.99 9.68 6.87
CA ARG A 155 1.98 10.35 7.74
C ARG A 155 3.37 9.77 7.52
N GLU A 156 3.48 8.46 7.37
CA GLU A 156 4.75 7.78 7.09
C GLU A 156 5.30 8.22 5.73
N VAL A 157 4.47 8.16 4.68
CA VAL A 157 4.83 8.66 3.34
C VAL A 157 5.24 10.13 3.40
N HIS A 158 4.51 10.98 4.11
CA HIS A 158 4.86 12.40 4.23
C HIS A 158 6.19 12.62 4.97
N SER A 159 6.54 11.76 5.91
CA SER A 159 7.80 11.85 6.66
C SER A 159 9.03 11.64 5.77
N TYR A 160 8.91 10.75 4.78
CA TYR A 160 9.98 10.43 3.84
C TYR A 160 9.92 11.23 2.53
N ASN A 161 8.71 11.49 2.03
CA ASN A 161 8.43 12.07 0.72
C ASN A 161 7.42 13.22 0.83
N PRO A 162 7.74 14.33 1.53
CA PRO A 162 6.81 15.44 1.77
C PRO A 162 6.41 16.20 0.50
N TRP A 163 7.07 15.94 -0.62
CA TRP A 163 6.72 16.45 -1.94
C TRP A 163 5.46 15.78 -2.53
N LEU A 164 5.05 14.62 -2.01
CA LEU A 164 3.87 13.87 -2.44
C LEU A 164 2.73 14.05 -1.44
N SER A 165 1.55 14.45 -1.94
CA SER A 165 0.30 14.36 -1.21
C SER A 165 -0.27 12.94 -1.37
N TYR A 166 0.08 12.04 -0.45
CA TYR A 166 -0.42 10.66 -0.46
C TYR A 166 -1.95 10.66 -0.45
N SER A 167 -2.54 10.18 -1.54
CA SER A 167 -3.98 10.26 -1.80
C SER A 167 -4.64 8.90 -1.59
N LEU A 168 -5.95 8.91 -1.33
CA LEU A 168 -6.71 7.67 -1.22
C LEU A 168 -6.58 6.81 -2.49
N SER A 169 -6.48 7.42 -3.67
CA SER A 169 -6.26 6.69 -4.92
C SER A 169 -4.94 5.92 -4.92
N LEU A 170 -3.83 6.54 -4.47
CA LEU A 170 -2.54 5.85 -4.34
C LEU A 170 -2.59 4.72 -3.31
N HIS A 171 -3.26 4.95 -2.19
CA HIS A 171 -3.49 3.93 -1.19
C HIS A 171 -4.28 2.74 -1.75
N ARG A 172 -5.36 3.00 -2.52
CA ARG A 172 -6.10 1.93 -3.22
C ARG A 172 -5.25 1.19 -4.25
N CYS A 173 -4.31 1.86 -4.92
CA CYS A 173 -3.37 1.19 -5.81
C CYS A 173 -2.46 0.21 -5.05
N ARG A 174 -1.95 0.60 -3.87
CA ARG A 174 -1.18 -0.29 -2.98
C ARG A 174 -2.03 -1.45 -2.47
N GLU A 175 -3.24 -1.19 -1.99
CA GLU A 175 -4.17 -2.25 -1.54
C GLU A 175 -4.47 -3.27 -2.66
N MET A 176 -4.44 -2.87 -3.92
CA MET A 176 -4.61 -3.75 -5.08
C MET A 176 -3.31 -4.44 -5.54
N GLY A 177 -2.22 -4.28 -4.80
CA GLY A 177 -0.91 -4.89 -5.07
C GLY A 177 -0.24 -4.35 -6.32
N MET A 178 -0.52 -3.11 -6.74
CA MET A 178 0.14 -2.53 -7.92
C MET A 178 1.67 -2.46 -7.75
N SER A 179 2.17 -2.40 -6.51
CA SER A 179 3.58 -2.45 -6.12
C SER A 179 4.33 -3.67 -6.67
N CYS A 180 3.63 -4.77 -6.97
CA CYS A 180 4.22 -5.99 -7.54
C CYS A 180 4.66 -5.81 -9.01
N HIS A 181 4.18 -4.77 -9.69
CA HIS A 181 4.51 -4.48 -11.07
C HIS A 181 5.72 -3.54 -11.14
N GLY A 182 6.76 -3.89 -11.89
CA GLY A 182 8.02 -3.13 -11.92
C GLY A 182 7.86 -1.63 -12.20
N MET A 183 6.88 -1.26 -13.04
CA MET A 183 6.56 0.16 -13.32
C MET A 183 6.09 0.93 -12.08
N PHE A 184 5.42 0.27 -11.14
CA PHE A 184 4.83 0.84 -9.92
C PHE A 184 5.59 0.44 -8.65
N ARG A 185 6.81 -0.13 -8.78
CA ARG A 185 7.62 -0.56 -7.64
C ARG A 185 7.90 0.57 -6.65
N PHE A 186 7.89 1.82 -7.10
CA PHE A 186 8.06 2.98 -6.23
C PHE A 186 6.99 3.11 -5.15
N LEU A 187 5.78 2.51 -5.34
CA LEU A 187 4.70 2.56 -4.36
C LEU A 187 5.10 1.88 -3.04
N ASP A 188 5.82 0.76 -3.14
CA ASP A 188 6.42 -0.01 -2.04
C ASP A 188 7.39 0.84 -1.20
N TRP A 189 8.08 1.78 -1.84
CA TRP A 189 9.15 2.56 -1.21
C TRP A 189 8.68 3.87 -0.58
N LEU A 190 7.41 4.26 -0.77
CA LEU A 190 6.93 5.62 -0.44
C LEU A 190 6.98 5.91 1.06
N ASP A 191 6.68 4.92 1.87
CA ASP A 191 6.65 4.90 3.34
C ASP A 191 7.89 4.29 3.97
N GLU A 192 8.74 3.60 3.20
CA GLU A 192 10.00 3.04 3.72
C GLU A 192 11.16 4.05 3.71
N ARG A 193 11.24 4.89 2.66
CA ARG A 193 12.39 5.79 2.45
C ARG A 193 12.10 6.97 1.55
N SER A 194 12.97 7.98 1.63
CA SER A 194 12.99 9.04 0.62
C SER A 194 13.40 8.48 -0.75
N LEU A 195 12.61 8.77 -1.78
CA LEU A 195 12.95 8.43 -3.16
C LEU A 195 14.12 9.29 -3.66
N SER A 196 14.98 8.73 -4.51
CA SER A 196 15.99 9.47 -5.26
C SER A 196 15.35 10.38 -6.32
N ARG A 197 16.11 11.32 -6.89
CA ARG A 197 15.58 12.22 -7.93
C ARG A 197 15.14 11.43 -9.16
N GLU A 198 15.89 10.40 -9.51
CA GLU A 198 15.63 9.50 -10.63
C GLU A 198 14.33 8.71 -10.41
N GLU A 199 14.13 8.16 -9.21
CA GLU A 199 12.90 7.46 -8.83
C GLU A 199 11.68 8.39 -8.80
N ILE A 200 11.85 9.64 -8.36
CA ILE A 200 10.77 10.63 -8.38
C ILE A 200 10.40 10.98 -9.82
N VAL A 201 11.38 11.21 -10.70
CA VAL A 201 11.11 11.47 -12.12
C VAL A 201 10.33 10.30 -12.72
N HIS A 202 10.79 9.07 -12.50
CA HIS A 202 10.09 7.86 -12.95
C HIS A 202 8.66 7.80 -12.41
N ALA A 203 8.47 7.98 -11.11
CA ALA A 203 7.16 7.95 -10.47
C ALA A 203 6.21 9.03 -11.05
N LEU A 204 6.69 10.26 -11.23
CA LEU A 204 5.88 11.35 -11.78
C LEU A 204 5.54 11.16 -13.25
N THR A 205 6.42 10.53 -14.04
CA THR A 205 6.12 10.14 -15.42
C THR A 205 5.05 9.05 -15.45
N VAL A 206 5.19 8.00 -14.62
CA VAL A 206 4.20 6.91 -14.52
C VAL A 206 2.83 7.43 -14.06
N LEU A 207 2.82 8.42 -13.17
CA LEU A 207 1.58 9.08 -12.71
C LEU A 207 1.00 10.08 -13.72
N GLY A 208 1.66 10.31 -14.86
CA GLY A 208 1.22 11.27 -15.89
C GLY A 208 1.33 12.73 -15.46
N VAL A 209 2.11 13.02 -14.41
CA VAL A 209 2.32 14.37 -13.86
C VAL A 209 3.54 15.06 -14.49
N ALA A 210 4.45 14.28 -15.07
CA ALA A 210 5.59 14.77 -15.85
C ALA A 210 5.48 14.29 -17.31
N PRO A 211 5.87 15.12 -18.30
CA PRO A 211 5.82 14.74 -19.70
C PRO A 211 6.78 13.57 -20.01
N GLU A 212 6.38 12.68 -20.91
CA GLU A 212 7.17 11.49 -21.35
C GLU A 212 8.43 11.83 -22.19
N GLY A 213 8.80 13.10 -22.31
CA GLY A 213 9.66 13.61 -23.39
C GLY A 213 11.18 13.69 -23.15
N SER A 214 11.76 13.09 -22.11
CA SER A 214 13.19 13.28 -21.82
C SER A 214 14.14 12.16 -22.25
N SER A 215 13.65 11.01 -22.74
CA SER A 215 14.48 9.79 -22.85
C SER A 215 14.31 8.94 -24.12
N GLU A 216 14.19 9.53 -25.31
CA GLU A 216 14.28 8.74 -26.55
C GLU A 216 15.72 8.29 -26.92
N ASN A 217 16.74 8.90 -26.30
CA ASN A 217 18.13 8.46 -26.47
C ASN A 217 18.61 7.79 -25.18
N GLY A 218 18.72 6.46 -25.19
CA GLY A 218 18.95 5.57 -24.04
C GLY A 218 20.25 5.70 -23.25
N GLU A 219 20.83 6.90 -23.11
CA GLU A 219 22.01 7.22 -22.30
C GLU A 219 21.70 8.28 -21.24
N LYS A 220 20.81 8.00 -20.27
CA LYS A 220 20.26 9.07 -19.42
C LYS A 220 20.03 8.73 -17.94
N SER A 221 20.91 7.92 -17.33
CA SER A 221 20.93 7.78 -15.86
C SER A 221 21.65 8.93 -15.14
N ALA A 222 22.33 9.83 -15.86
CA ALA A 222 23.16 10.89 -15.25
C ALA A 222 22.46 12.27 -15.13
N LEU A 223 21.19 12.38 -15.53
CA LEU A 223 20.53 13.64 -15.91
C LEU A 223 19.89 14.46 -14.79
N PHE A 224 20.08 14.07 -13.53
CA PHE A 224 19.50 14.82 -12.40
C PHE A 224 20.49 15.04 -11.26
N HIS A 225 21.79 14.86 -11.54
CA HIS A 225 22.85 15.22 -10.60
C HIS A 225 23.01 16.74 -10.47
N GLU A 226 22.69 17.50 -11.52
CA GLU A 226 22.79 18.96 -11.49
C GLU A 226 21.53 19.62 -10.92
N ASP A 227 21.71 20.59 -10.01
CA ASP A 227 20.60 21.29 -9.37
C ASP A 227 19.78 22.15 -10.36
N GLU A 228 20.38 22.59 -11.47
CA GLU A 228 19.70 23.37 -12.50
C GLU A 228 18.72 22.51 -13.32
N GLU A 229 19.12 21.29 -13.68
CA GLU A 229 18.26 20.30 -14.34
C GLU A 229 17.08 19.92 -13.43
N TRP A 230 17.34 19.67 -12.14
CA TRP A 230 16.28 19.38 -11.16
C TRP A 230 15.28 20.52 -11.01
N ARG A 231 15.75 21.78 -10.95
CA ARG A 231 14.87 22.96 -10.88
C ARG A 231 14.02 23.13 -12.13
N SER A 232 14.61 22.85 -13.30
CA SER A 232 13.91 22.89 -14.59
C SER A 232 12.80 21.83 -14.60
N PHE A 233 13.11 20.60 -14.19
CA PHE A 233 12.13 19.53 -14.01
C PHE A 233 10.99 19.93 -13.07
N CYS A 234 11.29 20.46 -11.88
CA CYS A 234 10.26 20.91 -10.94
C CYS A 234 9.35 22.01 -11.52
N THR A 235 9.89 22.85 -12.41
CA THR A 235 9.11 23.90 -13.08
C THR A 235 8.19 23.31 -14.13
N LEU A 236 8.63 22.28 -14.86
CA LEU A 236 7.78 21.54 -15.79
C LEU A 236 6.62 20.84 -15.08
N VAL A 237 6.89 20.21 -13.93
CA VAL A 237 5.86 19.58 -13.10
C VAL A 237 4.80 20.60 -12.64
N ASP A 238 5.22 21.78 -12.16
CA ASP A 238 4.30 22.86 -11.77
C ASP A 238 3.44 23.34 -12.94
N GLN A 239 4.06 23.55 -14.11
CA GLN A 239 3.35 23.95 -15.33
C GLN A 239 2.33 22.89 -15.75
N GLN A 240 2.71 21.61 -15.77
CA GLN A 240 1.82 20.52 -16.16
C GLN A 240 0.59 20.42 -15.25
N GLN A 241 0.79 20.46 -13.93
CA GLN A 241 -0.33 20.38 -12.98
C GLN A 241 -1.28 21.57 -13.09
N ARG A 242 -0.78 22.78 -13.37
CA ARG A 242 -1.60 23.97 -13.58
C ARG A 242 -2.36 23.92 -14.89
N SER A 243 -1.70 23.52 -15.98
CA SER A 243 -2.36 23.36 -17.29
C SER A 243 -3.48 22.33 -17.22
N SER A 244 -3.24 21.17 -16.60
CA SER A 244 -4.29 20.17 -16.37
C SER A 244 -5.41 20.72 -15.49
N HIS A 245 -5.11 21.56 -14.50
CA HIS A 245 -6.15 22.19 -13.71
C HIS A 245 -7.04 23.13 -14.53
N GLU A 246 -6.43 24.04 -15.30
CA GLU A 246 -7.12 25.02 -16.13
C GLU A 246 -8.03 24.33 -17.15
N GLU A 247 -7.52 23.30 -17.84
CA GLU A 247 -8.30 22.52 -18.81
C GLU A 247 -9.56 21.88 -18.18
N LEU A 248 -9.45 21.38 -16.95
CA LEU A 248 -10.58 20.78 -16.24
C LEU A 248 -11.60 21.82 -15.78
N GLN A 249 -11.14 23.02 -15.39
CA GLN A 249 -12.04 24.14 -15.09
C GLN A 249 -12.82 24.59 -16.32
N GLU A 250 -12.16 24.69 -17.47
CA GLU A 250 -12.81 25.04 -18.74
C GLU A 250 -13.87 24.03 -19.16
N LYS A 251 -13.63 22.74 -18.90
CA LYS A 251 -14.62 21.67 -19.16
C LYS A 251 -15.78 21.66 -18.16
N GLY A 252 -15.79 22.55 -17.16
CA GLY A 252 -16.85 22.64 -16.15
C GLY A 252 -16.96 21.39 -15.27
N VAL A 253 -15.91 20.56 -15.23
CA VAL A 253 -15.93 19.34 -14.43
C VAL A 253 -15.64 19.71 -12.98
N HIS A 254 -16.64 19.57 -12.13
CA HIS A 254 -16.55 19.91 -10.72
C HIS A 254 -15.69 18.84 -10.00
N PHE A 255 -14.39 19.11 -9.79
CA PHE A 255 -13.44 18.06 -9.40
C PHE A 255 -13.19 17.95 -7.89
N GLN A 256 -13.55 16.80 -7.33
CA GLN A 256 -12.92 16.23 -6.13
C GLN A 256 -11.76 15.25 -6.49
N GLY A 257 -11.67 14.79 -7.75
CA GLY A 257 -10.69 13.79 -8.17
C GLY A 257 -9.27 14.29 -8.44
N PHE A 258 -9.10 15.55 -8.86
CA PHE A 258 -7.77 16.08 -9.25
C PHE A 258 -6.99 16.71 -8.08
N TYR A 259 -7.73 17.13 -7.06
CA TYR A 259 -7.17 17.62 -5.81
C TYR A 259 -7.45 16.60 -4.72
N PRO A 260 -6.56 15.61 -4.53
CA PRO A 260 -6.78 14.64 -3.49
C PRO A 260 -6.90 15.35 -2.14
N TRP A 261 -7.77 14.82 -1.30
CA TRP A 261 -7.79 15.19 0.11
C TRP A 261 -6.45 14.82 0.74
N ASN A 262 -5.72 15.82 1.22
CA ASN A 262 -4.47 15.62 1.93
C ASN A 262 -4.76 15.43 3.42
N PRO A 263 -4.55 14.23 3.99
CA PRO A 263 -4.88 13.94 5.38
C PRO A 263 -3.96 14.70 6.36
N ILE A 264 -2.75 15.04 5.95
CA ILE A 264 -1.77 15.80 6.76
C ILE A 264 -2.23 17.25 6.93
N HIS A 265 -2.67 17.88 5.85
CA HIS A 265 -3.10 19.29 5.87
C HIS A 265 -4.61 19.46 6.10
N LYS A 266 -5.39 18.38 6.10
CA LYS A 266 -6.85 18.37 6.24
C LYS A 266 -7.54 19.33 5.25
N ARG A 267 -7.07 19.31 4.00
CA ARG A 267 -7.63 20.08 2.89
C ARG A 267 -7.26 19.43 1.57
N THR A 268 -7.94 19.80 0.51
CA THR A 268 -7.54 19.43 -0.85
C THR A 268 -6.26 20.18 -1.23
N THR A 269 -5.28 19.46 -1.79
CA THR A 269 -4.03 20.04 -2.30
C THR A 269 -3.71 19.46 -3.66
N PHE A 270 -2.76 20.06 -4.38
CA PHE A 270 -2.15 19.40 -5.53
C PHE A 270 -1.55 18.06 -5.11
N LEU A 271 -1.53 17.10 -6.03
CA LEU A 271 -0.89 15.79 -5.81
C LEU A 271 0.59 15.97 -5.46
N ILE A 272 1.27 16.91 -6.11
CA ILE A 272 2.69 17.23 -5.88
C ILE A 272 2.82 18.63 -5.28
N ASP A 273 3.52 18.72 -4.14
CA ASP A 273 4.00 19.98 -3.57
C ASP A 273 5.35 20.33 -4.21
N VAL A 274 5.29 21.16 -5.25
CA VAL A 274 6.46 21.63 -6.02
C VAL A 274 7.49 22.34 -5.13
N LEU A 275 7.08 23.03 -4.06
CA LEU A 275 8.03 23.71 -3.17
C LEU A 275 8.82 22.71 -2.33
N SER A 276 8.16 21.65 -1.88
CA SER A 276 8.83 20.53 -1.20
C SER A 276 9.68 19.72 -2.18
N LEU A 277 9.21 19.51 -3.41
CA LEU A 277 9.96 18.85 -4.48
C LEU A 277 11.26 19.59 -4.84
N LYS A 278 11.22 20.93 -5.00
CA LYS A 278 12.42 21.75 -5.27
C LYS A 278 13.46 21.65 -4.17
N ARG A 279 13.04 21.46 -2.92
CA ARG A 279 13.92 21.28 -1.75
C ARG A 279 14.46 19.86 -1.63
N HIS A 280 13.85 18.88 -2.32
CA HIS A 280 14.28 17.49 -2.31
C HIS A 280 15.71 17.33 -2.87
N GLY A 281 16.55 16.57 -2.17
CA GLY A 281 17.95 16.34 -2.54
C GLY A 281 18.90 17.55 -2.45
N THR A 282 18.40 18.80 -2.34
CA THR A 282 19.26 20.00 -2.22
C THR A 282 19.91 20.15 -0.83
N ARG A 283 19.48 19.37 0.15
CA ARG A 283 20.18 19.26 1.44
C ARG A 283 21.44 18.41 1.26
N ARG A 284 22.58 19.07 1.00
CA ARG A 284 23.90 18.51 1.34
C ARG A 284 23.90 18.06 2.80
N ALA A 285 23.66 16.77 3.03
CA ALA A 285 24.23 15.88 4.03
C ALA A 285 24.72 16.48 5.38
N LEU A 286 23.92 17.30 6.08
CA LEU A 286 24.34 17.83 7.40
C LEU A 286 23.35 17.62 8.55
N LEU A 287 22.12 17.13 8.32
CA LEU A 287 21.13 17.05 9.41
C LEU A 287 20.44 15.69 9.62
N PHE A 288 20.64 14.69 8.77
CA PHE A 288 19.98 13.38 8.94
C PHE A 288 20.80 12.31 9.69
N LEU A 289 21.97 12.66 10.22
CA LEU A 289 22.57 11.88 11.30
C LEU A 289 21.90 12.15 12.67
N ALA A 290 20.95 13.08 12.76
CA ALA A 290 20.38 13.52 14.03
C ALA A 290 19.02 12.92 14.43
N SER A 291 18.40 12.02 13.66
CA SER A 291 17.19 11.31 14.12
C SER A 291 17.48 9.85 14.49
N GLY A 292 18.21 9.11 13.66
CA GLY A 292 18.62 7.73 13.97
C GLY A 292 19.72 7.64 15.04
N SER A 293 20.67 8.58 15.08
CA SER A 293 21.76 8.53 16.06
C SER A 293 21.34 8.94 17.45
N TRP A 294 20.26 9.73 17.64
CA TRP A 294 19.84 10.10 19.00
C TRP A 294 19.20 8.94 19.73
N ALA A 295 18.42 8.08 19.06
CA ALA A 295 17.91 6.85 19.66
C ALA A 295 19.06 5.90 20.07
N MET A 296 20.05 5.71 19.20
CA MET A 296 21.24 4.90 19.49
C MET A 296 22.13 5.53 20.58
N LEU A 297 22.28 6.85 20.60
CA LEU A 297 23.02 7.57 21.64
C LEU A 297 22.28 7.51 22.99
N LEU A 298 20.95 7.62 22.99
CA LEU A 298 20.14 7.47 24.20
C LEU A 298 20.27 6.05 24.76
N VAL A 299 20.18 5.02 23.91
CA VAL A 299 20.37 3.61 24.29
C VAL A 299 21.79 3.39 24.84
N ALA A 300 22.82 3.95 24.21
CA ALA A 300 24.20 3.85 24.69
C ALA A 300 24.43 4.58 26.03
N ILE A 301 23.84 5.77 26.22
CA ILE A 301 23.90 6.53 27.47
C ILE A 301 23.17 5.78 28.59
N VAL A 302 21.97 5.25 28.32
CA VAL A 302 21.20 4.44 29.29
C VAL A 302 21.98 3.17 29.64
N ALA A 303 22.56 2.47 28.68
CA ALA A 303 23.38 1.28 28.93
C ALA A 303 24.65 1.59 29.75
N MET A 304 25.32 2.72 29.51
CA MET A 304 26.46 3.17 30.33
C MET A 304 26.03 3.50 31.76
N LEU A 305 24.91 4.21 31.93
CA LEU A 305 24.39 4.57 33.25
C LEU A 305 23.97 3.33 34.05
N VAL A 306 23.33 2.35 33.41
CA VAL A 306 22.98 1.06 34.03
C VAL A 306 24.24 0.29 34.47
N LYS A 307 25.28 0.23 33.63
CA LYS A 307 26.57 -0.39 34.01
C LYS A 307 27.24 0.32 35.19
N LEU A 308 27.20 1.66 35.23
CA LEU A 308 27.78 2.46 36.31
C LEU A 308 27.04 2.29 37.64
N LEU A 309 25.72 2.10 37.59
CA LEU A 309 24.88 1.89 38.77
C LEU A 309 24.98 0.45 39.30
N TRP A 310 25.16 -0.55 38.42
CA TRP A 310 25.24 -1.96 38.85
C TRP A 310 26.66 -2.44 39.20
N GLY A 311 27.72 -1.78 38.70
CA GLY A 311 29.11 -2.18 38.96
C GLY A 311 29.68 -1.76 40.33
N LYS A 312 28.85 -1.26 41.26
CA LYS A 312 29.26 -0.82 42.60
C LYS A 312 28.58 -1.58 43.76
N CYS A 313 27.91 -2.68 43.46
CA CYS A 313 27.40 -3.63 44.46
C CYS A 313 28.24 -4.91 44.44
#